data_AF-A0A7I8W0T9-F1
#
_entry.id   AF-A0A7I8W0T9-F1
#
_cell.length_a   1.000
_cell.length_b   1.000
_cell.length_c   1.000
_cell.angle_alpha   90.00
_cell.angle_beta   90.00
_cell.angle_gamma   90.00
#
_symmetry.space_group_name_H-M   'P 1'
#
loop_
_entity.id
_entity.type
_entity.pdbx_description
1 polymer ?
#
loop_
_entity_poly.entity_id
_entity_poly.type
_entity_poly.pdbx_seq_one_letter_code
_entity_poly.pdbx_strand_id
1 'polypeptide(L)'
;MAVPNKYKELKTFYKYYNGEKKAPILTIFVGGNHEASNYMQELPYGGWVAPNIYFMGQANVLKVGNLRIGGISGIFKPNDFFHGLHESVPYNQSSLRSVYHYRQLQFFRMNQLKPKEIDIFITHDWPAGVADHGPWHSLLRHKPHFADEVHQGTLGSPPAMELLRYLKPKYWFSAHLHTKFSAVIEHEDKSITNFLALDKCLPRRRFLQIMDVENDSDDFRLQLDREWITILRNTDHLLSIQRSVNYMPGRNSDEASDFEATEAQKRAVEDDFGGNFFIPENFEMTAPPCENPNGNFYQSNYPTVYYNPQTDLFCDMVGIRDPISEIKGRKRVFKQSTETNTNDDPDKNPEELDLSFSDDD
;
A
#
# COMPACT_ATOMS: atom_id res chain seq x y z
N MET A 1 -6.51 16.05 -2.97
CA MET A 1 -7.88 15.61 -2.65
C MET A 1 -8.86 15.88 -3.80
N ALA A 2 -9.50 14.83 -4.32
CA ALA A 2 -10.55 14.90 -5.34
C ALA A 2 -11.93 15.20 -4.73
N VAL A 3 -12.17 16.46 -4.38
CA VAL A 3 -13.45 16.95 -3.84
C VAL A 3 -13.79 18.27 -4.53
N PRO A 4 -15.07 18.57 -4.84
CA PRO A 4 -15.45 19.88 -5.38
C PRO A 4 -14.94 21.02 -4.49
N ASN A 5 -14.41 22.09 -5.08
CA ASN A 5 -13.70 23.14 -4.34
C ASN A 5 -14.49 23.71 -3.15
N LYS A 6 -15.82 23.89 -3.29
CA LYS A 6 -16.71 24.38 -2.22
C LYS A 6 -16.84 23.46 -0.99
N TYR A 7 -16.41 22.20 -1.10
CA TYR A 7 -16.48 21.21 -0.02
C TYR A 7 -15.10 20.80 0.50
N LYS A 8 -14.02 21.43 0.02
CA LYS A 8 -12.67 21.17 0.51
C LYS A 8 -12.50 21.81 1.89
N GLU A 9 -12.05 21.02 2.84
CA GLU A 9 -11.74 21.46 4.20
C GLU A 9 -10.52 20.69 4.70
N LEU A 10 -9.64 21.35 5.44
CA LEU A 10 -8.43 20.74 6.02
C LEU A 10 -8.77 19.77 7.18
N LYS A 11 -9.91 19.99 7.83
CA LYS A 11 -10.38 19.25 9.01
C LYS A 11 -9.31 19.19 10.11
N THR A 12 -8.90 18.00 10.57
CA THR A 12 -8.16 17.86 11.84
C THR A 12 -6.86 17.07 11.75
N PHE A 13 -6.56 16.44 10.60
CA PHE A 13 -5.35 15.61 10.47
C PHE A 13 -4.06 16.42 10.64
N TYR A 14 -4.03 17.68 10.20
CA TYR A 14 -2.85 18.56 10.34
C TYR A 14 -2.35 18.67 11.79
N LYS A 15 -3.25 18.55 12.77
CA LYS A 15 -2.91 18.59 14.21
C LYS A 15 -2.11 17.37 14.64
N TYR A 16 -2.31 16.23 13.99
CA TYR A 16 -1.53 15.03 14.25
C TYR A 16 -0.19 15.09 13.53
N TYR A 17 -0.21 15.59 12.29
CA TYR A 17 0.99 15.78 11.48
C TYR A 17 2.00 16.72 12.14
N ASN A 18 1.54 17.86 12.67
CA ASN A 18 2.41 18.87 13.30
C ASN A 18 2.68 18.64 14.80
N GLY A 19 2.16 17.56 15.39
CA GLY A 19 2.37 17.21 16.79
C GLY A 19 1.49 17.93 17.82
N GLU A 20 0.53 18.79 17.43
CA GLU A 20 -0.48 19.34 18.35
C GLU A 20 -1.31 18.25 19.04
N LYS A 21 -1.47 17.09 18.38
CA LYS A 21 -2.17 15.91 18.88
C LYS A 21 -1.35 14.65 18.59
N LYS A 22 -1.50 13.66 19.47
CA LYS A 22 -1.03 12.29 19.26
C LYS A 22 -2.21 11.33 19.30
N ALA A 23 -2.25 10.35 18.42
CA ALA A 23 -3.28 9.31 18.49
C ALA A 23 -3.05 8.44 19.74
N PRO A 24 -4.08 8.22 20.57
CA PRO A 24 -3.91 7.51 21.85
C PRO A 24 -3.75 6.00 21.67
N ILE A 25 -4.14 5.47 20.51
CA ILE A 25 -4.09 4.06 20.16
C ILE A 25 -3.47 3.93 18.76
N LEU A 26 -2.76 2.82 18.52
CA LEU A 26 -2.28 2.47 17.19
C LEU A 26 -3.47 2.48 16.22
N THR A 27 -3.36 3.29 15.18
CA THR A 27 -4.39 3.48 14.17
C THR A 27 -3.81 3.09 12.81
N ILE A 28 -4.18 1.91 12.32
CA ILE A 28 -3.79 1.42 10.99
C ILE A 28 -4.92 1.74 10.02
N PHE A 29 -4.62 2.25 8.82
CA PHE A 29 -5.65 2.56 7.83
C PHE A 29 -5.20 2.30 6.39
N VAL A 30 -6.20 2.06 5.54
CA VAL A 30 -6.11 2.09 4.07
C VAL A 30 -6.70 3.40 3.55
N GLY A 31 -6.20 3.87 2.41
CA GLY A 31 -6.71 5.07 1.74
C GLY A 31 -8.03 4.80 1.02
N GLY A 32 -8.90 5.79 0.97
CA GLY A 32 -10.10 5.78 0.16
C GLY A 32 -10.01 6.73 -1.04
N ASN A 33 -11.14 7.34 -1.39
CA ASN A 33 -11.24 8.29 -2.51
C ASN A 33 -11.11 9.76 -2.11
N HIS A 34 -11.00 10.07 -0.81
CA HIS A 34 -10.91 11.45 -0.29
C HIS A 34 -9.61 11.63 0.50
N GLU A 35 -8.48 11.63 -0.20
CA GLU A 35 -7.16 11.65 0.42
C GLU A 35 -6.34 12.89 0.05
N ALA A 36 -5.33 13.17 0.88
CA ALA A 36 -4.18 13.96 0.48
C ALA A 36 -3.27 13.13 -0.45
N SER A 37 -3.74 12.86 -1.67
CA SER A 37 -3.13 11.86 -2.57
C SER A 37 -1.64 12.10 -2.86
N ASN A 38 -1.17 13.35 -2.88
CA ASN A 38 0.25 13.66 -2.97
C ASN A 38 1.04 13.09 -1.78
N TYR A 39 0.55 13.29 -0.55
CA TYR A 39 1.20 12.80 0.66
C TYR A 39 1.14 11.27 0.75
N MET A 40 -0.02 10.68 0.40
CA MET A 40 -0.18 9.22 0.38
C MET A 40 0.72 8.55 -0.66
N GLN A 41 0.99 9.22 -1.78
CA GLN A 41 1.92 8.73 -2.80
C GLN A 41 3.36 8.65 -2.32
N GLU A 42 3.76 9.43 -1.31
CA GLU A 42 5.11 9.37 -0.74
C GLU A 42 5.36 8.05 0.00
N LEU A 43 4.30 7.32 0.37
CA LEU A 43 4.33 6.10 1.18
C LEU A 43 3.67 4.92 0.42
N PRO A 44 4.16 4.53 -0.78
CA PRO A 44 3.53 3.49 -1.60
C PRO A 44 3.51 2.11 -0.93
N TYR A 45 4.48 1.84 -0.05
CA TYR A 45 4.61 0.61 0.72
C TYR A 45 4.15 0.74 2.18
N GLY A 46 3.55 1.89 2.53
CA GLY A 46 3.11 2.21 3.88
C GLY A 46 4.14 2.96 4.71
N GLY A 47 3.68 3.52 5.82
CA GLY A 47 4.51 4.30 6.74
C GLY A 47 3.68 5.07 7.75
N TRP A 48 4.35 5.60 8.77
CA TRP A 48 3.75 6.51 9.74
C TRP A 48 3.42 7.83 9.06
N VAL A 49 2.16 8.23 9.12
CA VAL A 49 1.69 9.55 8.64
C VAL A 49 1.62 10.58 9.77
N ALA A 50 1.67 10.10 11.01
CA ALA A 50 1.82 10.83 12.26
C ALA A 50 2.14 9.79 13.35
N PRO A 51 2.59 10.19 14.56
CA PRO A 51 2.81 9.26 15.65
C PRO A 51 1.54 8.45 15.98
N ASN A 52 1.65 7.13 16.05
CA ASN A 52 0.56 6.15 16.22
C ASN A 52 -0.47 6.07 15.07
N ILE A 53 -0.24 6.68 13.91
CA ILE A 53 -1.12 6.57 12.74
C ILE A 53 -0.31 6.01 11.56
N TYR A 54 -0.59 4.76 11.19
CA TYR A 54 0.11 4.03 10.14
C TYR A 54 -0.75 3.85 8.90
N PHE A 55 -0.27 4.37 7.77
CA PHE A 55 -0.87 4.11 6.47
C PHE A 55 -0.33 2.80 5.90
N MET A 56 -1.21 1.92 5.42
CA MET A 56 -0.78 0.65 4.83
C MET A 56 -0.12 0.80 3.45
N GLY A 57 -0.13 1.97 2.83
CA GLY A 57 0.36 2.12 1.46
C GLY A 57 -0.69 1.69 0.44
N GLN A 58 -0.26 1.40 -0.79
CA GLN A 58 -1.18 0.96 -1.84
C GLN A 58 -1.76 -0.42 -1.55
N ALA A 59 -0.93 -1.33 -1.03
CA ALA A 59 -1.31 -2.63 -0.52
C ALA A 59 -0.24 -3.14 0.43
N ASN A 60 -0.63 -3.81 1.53
CA ASN A 60 0.32 -4.36 2.50
C ASN A 60 -0.30 -5.48 3.35
N VAL A 61 0.55 -6.34 3.90
CA VAL A 61 0.20 -7.23 5.01
C VAL A 61 1.08 -6.87 6.20
N LEU A 62 0.43 -6.55 7.31
CA LEU A 62 1.08 -6.16 8.55
C LEU A 62 0.76 -7.17 9.64
N LYS A 63 1.63 -7.24 10.65
CA LYS A 63 1.41 -8.05 11.84
C LYS A 63 1.24 -7.18 13.08
N VAL A 64 0.27 -7.54 13.92
CA VAL A 64 0.07 -6.97 15.27
C VAL A 64 -0.10 -8.14 16.24
N GLY A 65 0.93 -8.42 17.02
CA GLY A 65 1.02 -9.69 17.73
C GLY A 65 1.02 -10.87 16.76
N ASN A 66 0.08 -11.81 16.91
CA ASN A 66 -0.11 -12.93 15.98
C ASN A 66 -1.05 -12.62 14.79
N LEU A 67 -1.76 -11.48 14.80
CA LEU A 67 -2.74 -11.16 13.76
C LEU A 67 -2.06 -10.74 12.46
N ARG A 68 -2.46 -11.34 11.33
CA ARG A 68 -2.11 -10.88 9.98
C ARG A 68 -3.21 -10.03 9.39
N ILE A 69 -2.89 -8.77 9.09
CA ILE A 69 -3.82 -7.75 8.59
C ILE A 69 -3.42 -7.37 7.16
N GLY A 70 -4.18 -7.84 6.18
CA GLY A 70 -4.05 -7.44 4.78
C GLY A 70 -4.90 -6.20 4.46
N GLY A 71 -4.45 -5.39 3.50
CA GLY A 71 -5.27 -4.27 3.04
C GLY A 71 -4.84 -3.72 1.70
N ILE A 72 -5.82 -3.16 0.97
CA ILE A 72 -5.61 -2.46 -0.31
C ILE A 72 -6.29 -1.09 -0.24
N SER A 73 -5.54 -0.06 -0.60
CA SER A 73 -6.01 1.33 -0.62
C SER A 73 -6.59 1.70 -1.97
N GLY A 74 -7.68 2.46 -1.96
CA GLY A 74 -8.29 3.04 -3.15
C GLY A 74 -9.71 2.57 -3.42
N ILE A 75 -10.16 2.75 -4.67
CA ILE A 75 -11.44 2.24 -5.17
C ILE A 75 -11.28 1.65 -6.58
N PHE A 76 -12.17 0.74 -6.96
CA PHE A 76 -12.15 0.14 -8.29
C PHE A 76 -12.67 1.11 -9.36
N LYS A 77 -11.88 1.28 -10.42
CA LYS A 77 -12.33 1.84 -11.70
C LYS A 77 -11.75 1.02 -12.85
N PRO A 78 -12.60 0.44 -13.73
CA PRO A 78 -12.15 -0.51 -14.75
C PRO A 78 -11.16 0.13 -15.74
N ASN A 79 -11.36 1.40 -16.09
CA ASN A 79 -10.52 2.12 -17.05
C ASN A 79 -9.09 2.37 -16.56
N ASP A 80 -8.83 2.30 -15.25
CA ASP A 80 -7.51 2.55 -14.68
C ASP A 80 -6.86 1.29 -14.10
N PHE A 81 -7.64 0.21 -13.92
CA PHE A 81 -7.20 -0.99 -13.21
C PHE A 81 -5.97 -1.64 -13.85
N PHE A 82 -5.90 -1.67 -15.19
CA PHE A 82 -4.80 -2.29 -15.91
C PHE A 82 -3.66 -1.32 -16.23
N HIS A 83 -3.68 -0.07 -15.77
CA HIS A 83 -2.57 0.86 -16.01
C HIS A 83 -1.43 0.66 -15.00
N GLY A 84 -0.27 1.23 -15.30
CA GLY A 84 0.80 1.43 -14.32
C GLY A 84 0.55 2.64 -13.40
N LEU A 85 1.47 2.85 -12.46
CA LEU A 85 1.49 3.99 -11.55
C LEU A 85 2.18 5.17 -12.24
N HIS A 86 1.40 6.02 -12.90
CA HIS A 86 1.92 7.08 -13.76
C HIS A 86 1.55 8.49 -13.26
N GLU A 87 0.66 8.58 -12.26
CA GLU A 87 0.23 9.85 -11.70
C GLU A 87 1.34 10.53 -10.92
N SER A 88 1.54 11.83 -11.18
CA SER A 88 2.44 12.66 -10.37
C SER A 88 1.94 14.08 -10.26
N VAL A 89 2.43 14.79 -9.23
CA VAL A 89 2.18 16.23 -9.09
C VAL A 89 2.94 17.03 -10.16
N PRO A 90 2.35 18.12 -10.70
CA PRO A 90 0.99 18.61 -10.41
C PRO A 90 -0.11 17.76 -11.09
N TYR A 91 -1.15 17.42 -10.35
CA TYR A 91 -2.27 16.64 -10.89
C TYR A 91 -3.20 17.49 -11.77
N ASN A 92 -3.60 16.93 -12.91
CA ASN A 92 -4.81 17.35 -13.61
C ASN A 92 -6.06 16.66 -13.02
N GLN A 93 -7.25 17.04 -13.50
CA GLN A 93 -8.54 16.51 -13.00
C GLN A 93 -8.68 14.99 -13.12
N SER A 94 -8.06 14.37 -14.14
CA SER A 94 -8.06 12.92 -14.33
C SER A 94 -7.11 12.26 -13.34
N SER A 95 -5.83 12.68 -13.32
CA SER A 95 -4.80 12.11 -12.44
C SER A 95 -5.11 12.30 -10.95
N LEU A 96 -5.82 13.38 -10.59
CA LEU A 96 -6.28 13.61 -9.22
C LEU A 96 -7.28 12.54 -8.75
N ARG A 97 -7.98 11.88 -9.68
CA ARG A 97 -8.90 10.78 -9.41
C ARG A 97 -8.20 9.44 -9.55
N SER A 98 -7.48 9.23 -10.65
CA SER A 98 -6.86 7.94 -10.95
C SER A 98 -5.76 7.54 -9.97
N VAL A 99 -5.13 8.50 -9.28
CA VAL A 99 -4.10 8.25 -8.25
C VAL A 99 -4.56 7.34 -7.11
N TYR A 100 -5.84 7.34 -6.76
CA TYR A 100 -6.40 6.46 -5.71
C TYR A 100 -7.24 5.32 -6.29
N HIS A 101 -7.26 5.13 -7.60
CA HIS A 101 -7.90 3.93 -8.16
C HIS A 101 -6.99 2.73 -7.97
N TYR A 102 -7.56 1.55 -7.76
CA TYR A 102 -6.80 0.30 -7.72
C TYR A 102 -5.98 0.08 -9.00
N ARG A 103 -4.86 -0.64 -8.91
CA ARG A 103 -4.19 -1.26 -10.05
C ARG A 103 -4.15 -2.78 -9.89
N GLN A 104 -4.02 -3.48 -11.00
CA GLN A 104 -3.99 -4.94 -11.02
C GLN A 104 -2.80 -5.51 -10.24
N LEU A 105 -1.66 -4.82 -10.25
CA LEU A 105 -0.43 -5.25 -9.57
C LEU A 105 -0.65 -5.59 -8.09
N GLN A 106 -1.42 -4.78 -7.37
CA GLN A 106 -1.65 -4.94 -5.94
C GLN A 106 -2.50 -6.18 -5.67
N PHE A 107 -3.52 -6.42 -6.49
CA PHE A 107 -4.35 -7.62 -6.42
C PHE A 107 -3.58 -8.88 -6.81
N PHE A 108 -2.73 -8.77 -7.85
CA PHE A 108 -1.86 -9.86 -8.26
C PHE A 108 -0.90 -10.27 -7.15
N ARG A 109 -0.24 -9.30 -6.50
CA ARG A 109 0.62 -9.54 -5.33
C ARG A 109 -0.13 -10.19 -4.18
N MET A 110 -1.34 -9.72 -3.87
CA MET A 110 -2.17 -10.30 -2.82
C MET A 110 -2.62 -11.73 -3.14
N ASN A 111 -2.83 -12.06 -4.43
CA ASN A 111 -3.11 -13.42 -4.89
C ASN A 111 -1.90 -14.38 -4.78
N GLN A 112 -0.71 -13.91 -4.41
CA GLN A 112 0.45 -14.76 -4.12
C GLN A 112 0.55 -15.17 -2.64
N LEU A 113 -0.36 -14.68 -1.80
CA LEU A 113 -0.44 -15.06 -0.40
C LEU A 113 -1.15 -16.41 -0.26
N LYS A 114 -0.73 -17.20 0.72
CA LYS A 114 -1.43 -18.44 1.03
C LYS A 114 -2.85 -18.17 1.54
N PRO A 115 -3.86 -18.90 1.04
CA PRO A 115 -5.23 -18.75 1.48
C PRO A 115 -5.40 -19.18 2.95
N LYS A 116 -6.37 -18.59 3.63
CA LYS A 116 -6.74 -18.83 5.05
C LYS A 116 -5.68 -18.44 6.09
N GLU A 117 -4.62 -17.75 5.69
CA GLU A 117 -3.61 -17.26 6.63
C GLU A 117 -3.81 -15.78 7.02
N ILE A 118 -4.73 -15.06 6.37
CA ILE A 118 -5.05 -13.68 6.73
C ILE A 118 -6.23 -13.64 7.71
N ASP A 119 -6.04 -12.99 8.86
CA ASP A 119 -7.10 -12.83 9.85
C ASP A 119 -8.08 -11.73 9.45
N ILE A 120 -7.54 -10.57 9.07
CA ILE A 120 -8.32 -9.38 8.76
C ILE A 120 -7.89 -8.85 7.40
N PHE A 121 -8.84 -8.61 6.51
CA PHE A 121 -8.60 -7.93 5.23
C PHE A 121 -9.41 -6.63 5.15
N ILE A 122 -8.80 -5.54 4.66
CA ILE A 122 -9.42 -4.22 4.62
C ILE A 122 -9.39 -3.65 3.19
N THR A 123 -10.55 -3.23 2.69
CA THR A 123 -10.69 -2.45 1.46
C THR A 123 -11.59 -1.25 1.70
N HIS A 124 -11.45 -0.16 0.94
CA HIS A 124 -12.38 0.97 1.13
C HIS A 124 -13.75 0.70 0.52
N ASP A 125 -13.79 0.30 -0.75
CA ASP A 125 -15.01 -0.16 -1.41
C ASP A 125 -15.34 -1.63 -1.07
N TRP A 126 -16.60 -2.00 -1.26
CA TRP A 126 -17.09 -3.34 -0.92
C TRP A 126 -16.68 -4.34 -2.00
N PRO A 127 -16.46 -5.61 -1.66
CA PRO A 127 -16.45 -6.70 -2.63
C PRO A 127 -17.76 -6.75 -3.42
N ALA A 128 -17.69 -6.80 -4.76
CA ALA A 128 -18.89 -6.82 -5.60
C ALA A 128 -19.77 -8.05 -5.31
N GLY A 129 -21.07 -7.83 -5.16
CA GLY A 129 -22.04 -8.91 -4.85
C GLY A 129 -22.08 -9.33 -3.39
N VAL A 130 -21.30 -8.71 -2.49
CA VAL A 130 -21.33 -9.06 -1.05
C VAL A 130 -22.70 -8.83 -0.40
N ALA A 131 -23.54 -7.98 -1.00
CA ALA A 131 -24.91 -7.74 -0.54
C ALA A 131 -25.77 -9.01 -0.55
N ASP A 132 -25.52 -9.94 -1.48
CA ASP A 132 -26.28 -11.19 -1.62
C ASP A 132 -26.07 -12.15 -0.43
N HIS A 133 -24.98 -11.95 0.31
CA HIS A 133 -24.61 -12.71 1.51
C HIS A 133 -25.13 -12.09 2.81
N GLY A 134 -25.98 -11.07 2.72
CA GLY A 134 -26.56 -10.37 3.87
C GLY A 134 -28.00 -9.91 3.63
N PRO A 135 -28.57 -9.10 4.55
CA PRO A 135 -29.96 -8.68 4.47
C PRO A 135 -30.16 -7.54 3.45
N TRP A 136 -29.96 -7.81 2.16
CA TRP A 136 -30.01 -6.81 1.08
C TRP A 136 -31.32 -6.02 1.01
N HIS A 137 -32.46 -6.64 1.34
CA HIS A 137 -33.75 -5.92 1.44
C HIS A 137 -33.71 -4.75 2.43
N SER A 138 -32.98 -4.89 3.55
CA SER A 138 -32.80 -3.82 4.53
C SER A 138 -31.91 -2.70 3.99
N LEU A 139 -30.87 -3.07 3.24
CA LEU A 139 -29.99 -2.12 2.54
C LEU A 139 -30.82 -1.26 1.56
N LEU A 140 -31.58 -1.89 0.68
CA LEU A 140 -32.36 -1.18 -0.34
C LEU A 140 -33.49 -0.32 0.24
N ARG A 141 -34.02 -0.66 1.42
CA ARG A 141 -35.00 0.18 2.12
C ARG A 141 -34.44 1.57 2.46
N HIS A 142 -33.16 1.65 2.82
CA HIS A 142 -32.50 2.90 3.21
C HIS A 142 -31.67 3.51 2.06
N LYS A 143 -31.30 2.69 1.07
CA LYS A 143 -30.48 3.05 -0.09
C LYS A 143 -31.11 2.49 -1.39
N PRO A 144 -32.31 2.95 -1.78
CA PRO A 144 -33.02 2.38 -2.94
C PRO A 144 -32.30 2.58 -4.27
N HIS A 145 -31.40 3.58 -4.37
CA HIS A 145 -30.60 3.83 -5.57
C HIS A 145 -29.57 2.73 -5.87
N PHE A 146 -29.28 1.84 -4.92
CA PHE A 146 -28.44 0.67 -5.17
C PHE A 146 -29.20 -0.52 -5.75
N ALA A 147 -30.52 -0.43 -5.97
CA ALA A 147 -31.34 -1.58 -6.37
C ALA A 147 -30.82 -2.29 -7.62
N ASP A 148 -30.52 -1.55 -8.68
CA ASP A 148 -30.03 -2.14 -9.94
C ASP A 148 -28.67 -2.82 -9.75
N GLU A 149 -27.73 -2.16 -9.07
CA GLU A 149 -26.38 -2.70 -8.82
C GLU A 149 -26.40 -3.91 -7.86
N VAL A 150 -27.31 -3.93 -6.88
CA VAL A 150 -27.50 -5.07 -5.97
C VAL A 150 -28.09 -6.24 -6.75
N HIS A 151 -29.16 -6.05 -7.51
CA HIS A 151 -29.79 -7.14 -8.27
C HIS A 151 -28.88 -7.71 -9.37
N GLN A 152 -27.96 -6.90 -9.91
CA GLN A 152 -26.97 -7.34 -10.90
C GLN A 152 -25.69 -7.91 -10.28
N GLY A 153 -25.52 -7.84 -8.94
CA GLY A 153 -24.30 -8.24 -8.25
C GLY A 153 -23.08 -7.35 -8.56
N THR A 154 -23.29 -6.14 -9.07
CA THR A 154 -22.24 -5.21 -9.51
C THR A 154 -21.90 -4.13 -8.49
N LEU A 155 -22.66 -4.02 -7.39
CA LEU A 155 -22.37 -3.07 -6.31
C LEU A 155 -21.05 -3.40 -5.62
N GLY A 156 -19.98 -2.66 -5.94
CA GLY A 156 -18.66 -2.79 -5.33
C GLY A 156 -17.55 -3.06 -6.34
N SER A 157 -16.50 -3.73 -5.87
CA SER A 157 -15.27 -4.05 -6.59
C SER A 157 -15.23 -5.53 -6.94
N PRO A 158 -15.33 -5.90 -8.24
CA PRO A 158 -15.12 -7.27 -8.69
C PRO A 158 -13.77 -7.88 -8.28
N PRO A 159 -12.61 -7.21 -8.45
CA PRO A 159 -11.34 -7.81 -8.05
C PRO A 159 -11.23 -8.00 -6.52
N ALA A 160 -11.93 -7.18 -5.72
CA ALA A 160 -12.01 -7.41 -4.27
C ALA A 160 -12.81 -8.68 -3.93
N MET A 161 -13.88 -8.99 -4.66
CA MET A 161 -14.63 -10.24 -4.45
C MET A 161 -13.84 -11.46 -4.89
N GLU A 162 -13.12 -11.39 -6.00
CA GLU A 162 -12.21 -12.45 -6.44
C GLU A 162 -11.15 -12.75 -5.37
N LEU A 163 -10.50 -11.70 -4.86
CA LEU A 163 -9.49 -11.82 -3.81
C LEU A 163 -10.08 -12.34 -2.49
N LEU A 164 -11.29 -11.90 -2.09
CA LEU A 164 -12.00 -12.41 -0.92
C LEU A 164 -12.22 -13.92 -1.00
N ARG A 165 -12.68 -14.42 -2.15
CA ARG A 165 -12.94 -15.84 -2.37
C ARG A 165 -11.66 -16.68 -2.42
N TYR A 166 -10.56 -16.10 -2.90
CA TYR A 166 -9.26 -16.75 -2.91
C TYR A 166 -8.66 -16.81 -1.50
N LEU A 167 -8.46 -15.66 -0.85
CA LEU A 167 -7.77 -15.56 0.44
C LEU A 167 -8.57 -16.09 1.63
N LYS A 168 -9.91 -16.04 1.56
CA LYS A 168 -10.80 -16.54 2.61
C LYS A 168 -10.44 -16.05 4.03
N PRO A 169 -10.24 -14.73 4.24
CA PRO A 169 -9.84 -14.23 5.55
C PRO A 169 -10.95 -14.41 6.59
N LYS A 170 -10.61 -14.46 7.88
CA LYS A 170 -11.64 -14.58 8.94
C LYS A 170 -12.61 -13.38 8.92
N TYR A 171 -12.08 -12.19 8.67
CA TYR A 171 -12.83 -10.95 8.57
C TYR A 171 -12.49 -10.14 7.31
N TRP A 172 -13.50 -9.52 6.72
CA TRP A 172 -13.34 -8.53 5.66
C TRP A 172 -14.05 -7.23 6.03
N PHE A 173 -13.33 -6.12 6.08
CA PHE A 173 -13.86 -4.81 6.45
C PHE A 173 -13.86 -3.83 5.28
N SER A 174 -14.99 -3.12 5.13
CA SER A 174 -15.13 -2.07 4.13
C SER A 174 -15.89 -0.84 4.60
N ALA A 175 -15.94 0.20 3.76
CA ALA A 175 -16.63 1.45 4.05
C ALA A 175 -17.28 2.01 2.78
N HIS A 176 -16.98 3.26 2.42
CA HIS A 176 -17.37 3.96 1.18
C HIS A 176 -18.88 4.22 0.97
N LEU A 177 -19.77 3.22 1.09
CA LEU A 177 -21.20 3.34 0.75
C LEU A 177 -22.05 4.07 1.82
N HIS A 178 -21.42 4.53 2.90
CA HIS A 178 -22.04 5.29 4.00
C HIS A 178 -23.27 4.58 4.57
N THR A 179 -23.09 3.32 4.94
CA THR A 179 -24.10 2.49 5.60
C THR A 179 -23.43 1.33 6.33
N LYS A 180 -23.90 0.99 7.53
CA LYS A 180 -23.49 -0.24 8.20
C LYS A 180 -24.17 -1.43 7.52
N PHE A 181 -23.42 -2.47 7.21
CA PHE A 181 -23.93 -3.71 6.63
C PHE A 181 -23.05 -4.87 7.06
N SER A 182 -23.66 -6.03 7.30
CA SER A 182 -22.97 -7.24 7.70
C SER A 182 -23.44 -8.41 6.84
N ALA A 183 -22.51 -9.26 6.44
CA ALA A 183 -22.77 -10.44 5.64
C ALA A 183 -21.86 -11.58 6.08
N VAL A 184 -22.28 -12.81 5.80
CA VAL A 184 -21.52 -14.02 6.08
C VAL A 184 -21.29 -14.73 4.75
N ILE A 185 -20.02 -14.80 4.34
CA ILE A 185 -19.63 -15.45 3.10
C ILE A 185 -19.16 -16.86 3.45
N GLU A 186 -19.92 -17.86 3.04
CA GLU A 186 -19.53 -19.27 3.11
C GLU A 186 -18.73 -19.64 1.86
N HIS A 187 -17.54 -20.20 2.06
CA HIS A 187 -16.66 -20.67 1.00
C HIS A 187 -16.92 -22.13 0.65
N GLU A 188 -16.45 -22.58 -0.50
CA GLU A 188 -16.64 -23.97 -0.98
C GLU A 188 -16.11 -25.04 -0.01
N ASP A 189 -15.08 -24.69 0.77
CA ASP A 189 -14.48 -25.56 1.79
C ASP A 189 -15.10 -25.40 3.17
N LYS A 190 -16.27 -24.74 3.24
CA LYS A 190 -17.06 -24.47 4.46
C LYS A 190 -16.37 -23.52 5.45
N SER A 191 -15.23 -22.93 5.10
CA SER A 191 -14.71 -21.79 5.86
C SER A 191 -15.63 -20.58 5.68
N ILE A 192 -15.56 -19.64 6.61
CA ILE A 192 -16.44 -18.47 6.65
C ILE A 192 -15.59 -17.20 6.71
N THR A 193 -15.96 -16.22 5.90
CA THR A 193 -15.52 -14.83 6.05
C THR A 193 -16.66 -13.98 6.59
N ASN A 194 -16.42 -13.30 7.70
CA ASN A 194 -17.36 -12.33 8.27
C ASN A 194 -17.11 -10.95 7.65
N PHE A 195 -18.07 -10.47 6.86
CA PHE A 195 -18.00 -9.14 6.25
C PHE A 195 -18.69 -8.09 7.13
N LEU A 196 -18.04 -6.96 7.32
CA LEU A 196 -18.62 -5.78 7.95
C LEU A 196 -18.23 -4.51 7.20
N ALA A 197 -19.25 -3.77 6.78
CA ALA A 197 -19.11 -2.41 6.31
C ALA A 197 -19.58 -1.40 7.36
N LEU A 198 -18.89 -0.26 7.45
CA LEU A 198 -19.22 0.83 8.38
C LEU A 198 -19.66 2.11 7.67
N ASP A 199 -20.44 2.92 8.39
CA ASP A 199 -20.87 4.25 7.93
C ASP A 199 -19.75 5.29 8.16
N LYS A 200 -19.92 6.49 7.61
CA LYS A 200 -19.01 7.62 7.81
C LYS A 200 -19.10 8.16 9.23
N CYS A 201 -17.97 8.63 9.77
CA CYS A 201 -17.84 9.30 11.07
C CYS A 201 -18.64 10.62 11.16
N LEU A 202 -19.96 10.51 11.26
CA LEU A 202 -20.91 11.62 11.40
C LEU A 202 -21.84 11.36 12.59
N PRO A 203 -22.43 12.42 13.18
CA PRO A 203 -23.36 12.28 14.29
C PRO A 203 -24.49 11.29 13.98
N ARG A 204 -24.81 10.43 14.95
CA ARG A 204 -25.90 9.44 14.89
C ARG A 204 -25.75 8.39 13.77
N ARG A 205 -24.53 8.19 13.24
CA ARG A 205 -24.22 7.13 12.27
C ARG A 205 -23.54 5.94 12.94
N ARG A 206 -23.64 4.77 12.31
CA ARG A 206 -23.05 3.52 12.79
C ARG A 206 -21.65 3.33 12.17
N PHE A 207 -20.71 4.17 12.59
CA PHE A 207 -19.36 4.25 12.01
C PHE A 207 -18.28 3.51 12.81
N LEU A 208 -18.59 3.03 14.02
CA LEU A 208 -17.66 2.34 14.90
C LEU A 208 -18.24 0.98 15.31
N GLN A 209 -17.38 -0.04 15.26
CA GLN A 209 -17.63 -1.36 15.81
C GLN A 209 -16.40 -1.74 16.63
N ILE A 210 -16.61 -2.21 17.85
CA ILE A 210 -15.59 -2.85 18.67
C ILE A 210 -15.82 -4.35 18.57
N MET A 211 -14.74 -5.11 18.43
CA MET A 211 -14.76 -6.56 18.32
C MET A 211 -13.54 -7.12 19.03
N ASP A 212 -13.73 -8.29 19.63
CA ASP A 212 -12.67 -9.05 20.25
C ASP A 212 -12.14 -10.05 19.22
N VAL A 213 -10.82 -10.13 19.11
CA VAL A 213 -10.13 -11.06 18.21
C VAL A 213 -9.07 -11.77 19.05
N GLU A 214 -8.96 -13.08 18.86
CA GLU A 214 -7.97 -13.91 19.55
C GLU A 214 -6.54 -13.47 19.18
N ASN A 215 -5.72 -13.17 20.18
CA ASN A 215 -4.32 -12.84 20.00
C ASN A 215 -3.50 -13.40 21.16
N ASP A 216 -2.55 -14.28 20.84
CA ASP A 216 -1.71 -14.97 21.83
C ASP A 216 -0.42 -14.21 22.17
N SER A 217 -0.25 -12.99 21.63
CA SER A 217 0.93 -12.16 21.84
C SER A 217 0.66 -11.01 22.80
N ASP A 218 1.60 -10.77 23.70
CA ASP A 218 1.60 -9.62 24.60
C ASP A 218 2.24 -8.36 23.97
N ASP A 219 2.82 -8.47 22.76
CA ASP A 219 3.48 -7.35 22.06
C ASP A 219 2.68 -6.94 20.81
N PHE A 220 1.94 -5.84 20.96
CA PHE A 220 1.10 -5.27 19.90
C PHE A 220 1.82 -4.23 19.03
N ARG A 221 3.15 -4.16 19.09
CA ARG A 221 3.91 -3.31 18.17
C ARG A 221 3.77 -3.82 16.74
N LEU A 222 3.69 -2.86 15.82
CA LEU A 222 3.49 -3.13 14.42
C LEU A 222 4.72 -3.78 13.80
N GLN A 223 4.50 -4.84 13.04
CA GLN A 223 5.54 -5.62 12.38
C GLN A 223 5.24 -5.75 10.88
N LEU A 224 6.29 -5.82 10.08
CA LEU A 224 6.21 -6.21 8.69
C LEU A 224 5.91 -7.71 8.58
N ASP A 225 5.18 -8.10 7.55
CA ASP A 225 4.92 -9.51 7.24
C ASP A 225 6.02 -10.08 6.34
N ARG A 226 6.67 -11.14 6.80
CA ARG A 226 7.78 -11.79 6.09
C ARG A 226 7.39 -12.30 4.70
N GLU A 227 6.22 -12.92 4.58
CA GLU A 227 5.73 -13.44 3.30
C GLU A 227 5.43 -12.30 2.32
N TRP A 228 4.79 -11.24 2.80
CA TRP A 228 4.52 -10.06 1.99
C TRP A 228 5.80 -9.38 1.48
N ILE A 229 6.82 -9.23 2.33
CA ILE A 229 8.13 -8.69 1.90
C ILE A 229 8.73 -9.55 0.79
N THR A 230 8.68 -10.88 0.94
CA THR A 230 9.17 -11.80 -0.10
C THR A 230 8.40 -11.64 -1.41
N ILE A 231 7.07 -11.54 -1.36
CA ILE A 231 6.23 -11.32 -2.56
C ILE A 231 6.59 -9.99 -3.23
N LEU A 232 6.83 -8.92 -2.45
CA LEU A 232 7.27 -7.63 -2.99
C LEU A 232 8.60 -7.76 -3.74
N ARG A 233 9.59 -8.49 -3.20
CA ARG A 233 10.87 -8.77 -3.88
C ARG A 233 10.65 -9.57 -5.17
N ASN A 234 9.90 -10.66 -5.10
CA ASN A 234 9.64 -11.55 -6.23
C ASN A 234 8.92 -10.83 -7.38
N THR A 235 8.07 -9.87 -7.07
CA THR A 235 7.21 -9.16 -8.03
C THR A 235 7.64 -7.72 -8.27
N ASP A 236 8.84 -7.32 -7.85
CA ASP A 236 9.30 -5.93 -8.04
C ASP A 236 9.32 -5.59 -9.52
N HIS A 237 9.92 -6.45 -10.36
CA HIS A 237 10.06 -6.27 -11.81
C HIS A 237 8.72 -6.02 -12.55
N LEU A 238 7.58 -6.46 -11.99
CA LEU A 238 6.25 -6.24 -12.55
C LEU A 238 5.71 -4.80 -12.37
N LEU A 239 6.35 -4.01 -11.50
CA LEU A 239 6.01 -2.60 -11.33
C LEU A 239 6.23 -1.84 -12.65
N SER A 240 5.16 -1.20 -13.13
CA SER A 240 5.16 -0.30 -14.29
C SER A 240 4.69 1.09 -13.88
N ILE A 241 5.36 2.09 -14.44
CA ILE A 241 5.03 3.52 -14.27
C ILE A 241 4.35 4.12 -15.52
N GLN A 242 3.96 3.27 -16.47
CA GLN A 242 3.38 3.71 -17.73
C GLN A 242 1.87 3.82 -17.65
N ARG A 243 1.28 4.71 -18.45
CA ARG A 243 -0.18 4.81 -18.62
C ARG A 243 -0.76 3.76 -19.59
N SER A 244 0.08 2.90 -20.16
CA SER A 244 -0.35 1.79 -21.01
C SER A 244 -0.98 0.68 -20.17
N VAL A 245 -1.83 -0.10 -20.84
CA VAL A 245 -2.35 -1.35 -20.29
C VAL A 245 -1.17 -2.29 -20.05
N ASN A 246 -1.05 -2.77 -18.83
CA ASN A 246 -0.04 -3.71 -18.38
C ASN A 246 -0.75 -4.89 -17.69
N TYR A 247 -0.76 -6.04 -18.37
CA TYR A 247 -1.34 -7.26 -17.81
C TYR A 247 -0.32 -7.97 -16.94
N MET A 248 -0.77 -8.48 -15.79
CA MET A 248 0.07 -9.34 -14.95
C MET A 248 0.24 -10.73 -15.58
N PRO A 249 1.37 -11.42 -15.31
CA PRO A 249 1.59 -12.78 -15.78
C PRO A 249 0.43 -13.69 -15.41
N GLY A 250 0.04 -14.57 -16.32
CA GLY A 250 -1.11 -15.46 -16.14
C GLY A 250 -0.85 -16.86 -16.69
N ARG A 251 -1.81 -17.76 -16.51
CA ARG A 251 -1.69 -19.16 -16.97
C ARG A 251 -1.45 -19.32 -18.47
N ASN A 252 -1.77 -18.29 -19.26
CA ASN A 252 -1.65 -18.29 -20.72
C ASN A 252 -0.47 -17.45 -21.23
N SER A 253 0.37 -16.89 -20.35
CA SER A 253 1.63 -16.24 -20.74
C SER A 253 2.78 -17.23 -20.65
N ASP A 254 3.81 -17.05 -21.48
CA ASP A 254 5.07 -17.80 -21.39
C ASP A 254 5.89 -17.44 -20.13
N GLU A 255 5.49 -16.38 -19.42
CA GLU A 255 6.11 -15.91 -18.17
C GLU A 255 5.61 -16.70 -16.95
N ALA A 256 6.49 -16.86 -15.95
CA ALA A 256 6.12 -17.43 -14.66
C ALA A 256 4.96 -16.61 -14.05
N SER A 257 3.89 -17.29 -13.65
CA SER A 257 2.69 -16.68 -13.07
C SER A 257 2.50 -16.96 -11.58
N ASP A 258 3.38 -17.79 -11.02
CA ASP A 258 3.43 -18.14 -9.60
C ASP A 258 4.66 -17.48 -8.98
N PHE A 259 4.39 -16.54 -8.07
CA PHE A 259 5.39 -15.82 -7.29
C PHE A 259 5.16 -16.02 -5.78
N GLU A 260 4.50 -17.11 -5.38
CA GLU A 260 4.35 -17.49 -3.98
C GLU A 260 5.72 -17.52 -3.27
N ALA A 261 5.73 -17.08 -2.01
CA ALA A 261 6.95 -16.98 -1.24
C ALA A 261 7.41 -18.38 -0.75
N THR A 262 8.48 -18.90 -1.34
CA THR A 262 9.09 -20.15 -0.88
C THR A 262 9.70 -19.98 0.52
N GLU A 263 9.80 -21.05 1.31
CA GLU A 263 10.42 -20.99 2.64
C GLU A 263 11.89 -20.56 2.59
N ALA A 264 12.63 -20.91 1.53
CA ALA A 264 14.02 -20.47 1.35
C ALA A 264 14.12 -18.95 1.15
N GLN A 265 13.24 -18.36 0.33
CA GLN A 265 13.20 -16.90 0.13
C GLN A 265 12.75 -16.17 1.40
N LYS A 266 11.79 -16.73 2.15
CA LYS A 266 11.36 -16.16 3.43
C LYS A 266 12.49 -16.16 4.47
N ARG A 267 13.30 -17.22 4.52
CA ARG A 267 14.50 -17.27 5.38
C ARG A 267 15.55 -16.23 4.98
N ALA A 268 15.81 -16.05 3.68
CA ALA A 268 16.72 -15.01 3.22
C ALA A 268 16.26 -13.60 3.63
N VAL A 269 14.95 -13.32 3.55
CA VAL A 269 14.37 -12.08 4.08
C VAL A 269 14.57 -11.98 5.60
N GLU A 270 14.37 -13.06 6.34
CA GLU A 270 14.58 -13.07 7.79
C GLU A 270 16.04 -12.79 8.19
N ASP A 271 17.00 -13.35 7.45
CA ASP A 271 18.42 -13.10 7.64
C ASP A 271 18.78 -11.63 7.35
N ASP A 272 18.29 -11.06 6.24
CA ASP A 272 18.52 -9.65 5.87
C ASP A 272 17.97 -8.68 6.92
N PHE A 273 16.87 -9.04 7.59
CA PHE A 273 16.23 -8.25 8.64
C PHE A 273 16.77 -8.58 10.04
N GLY A 274 17.72 -9.51 10.16
CA GLY A 274 18.26 -9.96 11.45
C GLY A 274 17.20 -10.53 12.39
N GLY A 275 16.14 -11.13 11.84
CA GLY A 275 14.98 -11.62 12.59
C GLY A 275 14.07 -10.54 13.19
N ASN A 276 14.32 -9.26 12.91
CA ASN A 276 13.55 -8.15 13.45
C ASN A 276 12.67 -7.49 12.37
N PHE A 277 11.37 -7.74 12.46
CA PHE A 277 10.38 -7.14 11.57
C PHE A 277 9.61 -5.97 12.18
N PHE A 278 9.97 -5.50 13.37
CA PHE A 278 9.31 -4.35 13.98
C PHE A 278 9.51 -3.09 13.13
N ILE A 279 8.42 -2.38 12.90
CA ILE A 279 8.47 -1.11 12.16
C ILE A 279 8.99 -0.02 13.11
N PRO A 280 10.08 0.67 12.77
CA PRO A 280 10.61 1.74 13.62
C PRO A 280 9.61 2.91 13.71
N GLU A 281 9.49 3.54 14.87
CA GLU A 281 8.68 4.76 15.06
C GLU A 281 9.41 5.99 14.53
N ASN A 282 9.64 6.05 13.21
CA ASN A 282 10.47 7.04 12.53
C ASN A 282 9.65 8.06 11.72
N PHE A 283 8.48 8.47 12.22
CA PHE A 283 7.69 9.52 11.59
C PHE A 283 8.50 10.83 11.49
N GLU A 284 8.51 11.41 10.30
CA GLU A 284 9.07 12.74 10.03
C GLU A 284 8.12 13.54 9.13
N MET A 285 7.99 14.84 9.41
CA MET A 285 7.28 15.77 8.53
C MET A 285 8.10 16.03 7.27
N THR A 286 7.70 15.46 6.15
CA THR A 286 8.33 15.68 4.84
C THR A 286 8.01 17.06 4.23
N ALA A 287 6.90 17.68 4.64
CA ALA A 287 6.43 18.96 4.15
C ALA A 287 6.15 19.92 5.33
N PRO A 288 6.25 21.25 5.11
CA PRO A 288 5.89 22.22 6.16
C PRO A 288 4.44 22.05 6.62
N PRO A 289 4.16 22.15 7.94
CA PRO A 289 2.79 22.07 8.44
C PRO A 289 1.97 23.28 7.99
N CYS A 290 0.64 23.12 7.97
CA CYS A 290 -0.25 24.23 7.64
C CYS A 290 -0.20 25.32 8.72
N GLU A 291 0.35 26.48 8.39
CA GLU A 291 0.50 27.61 9.33
C GLU A 291 -0.82 28.33 9.63
N ASN A 292 -1.74 28.38 8.65
CA ASN A 292 -3.04 29.05 8.80
C ASN A 292 -4.20 28.13 8.34
N PRO A 293 -4.74 27.28 9.23
CA PRO A 293 -5.82 26.35 8.88
C PRO A 293 -7.14 27.06 8.49
N ASN A 294 -7.29 28.34 8.82
CA ASN A 294 -8.45 29.18 8.48
C ASN A 294 -8.13 30.17 7.34
N GLY A 295 -6.93 30.11 6.77
CA GLY A 295 -6.48 31.03 5.73
C GLY A 295 -7.12 30.73 4.38
N ASN A 296 -7.11 31.73 3.49
CA ASN A 296 -7.48 31.51 2.09
C ASN A 296 -6.38 30.68 1.40
N PHE A 297 -6.62 29.38 1.23
CA PHE A 297 -5.73 28.43 0.52
C PHE A 297 -5.58 28.70 -0.99
N TYR A 298 -5.96 29.90 -1.47
CA TYR A 298 -5.90 30.31 -2.87
C TYR A 298 -4.54 30.91 -3.27
N GLN A 299 -3.62 31.15 -2.32
CA GLN A 299 -2.25 31.53 -2.63
C GLN A 299 -1.43 30.30 -3.03
N SER A 300 -1.13 30.23 -4.32
CA SER A 300 -0.55 29.11 -5.03
C SER A 300 0.96 28.99 -4.81
N ASN A 301 1.37 28.07 -3.93
CA ASN A 301 2.59 27.32 -4.20
C ASN A 301 2.19 26.07 -5.00
N TYR A 302 2.85 25.84 -6.13
CA TYR A 302 2.66 24.61 -6.89
C TYR A 302 2.98 23.41 -5.98
N PRO A 303 2.17 22.35 -5.95
CA PRO A 303 2.42 21.21 -5.10
C PRO A 303 3.78 20.60 -5.43
N THR A 304 4.67 20.58 -4.45
CA THR A 304 6.02 20.01 -4.56
C THR A 304 5.95 18.50 -4.37
N VAL A 305 6.86 17.79 -5.04
CA VAL A 305 7.08 16.36 -4.79
C VAL A 305 7.97 16.25 -3.56
N TYR A 306 7.56 15.47 -2.58
CA TYR A 306 8.42 15.10 -1.46
C TYR A 306 8.76 13.62 -1.56
N TYR A 307 9.98 13.27 -1.17
CA TYR A 307 10.40 11.89 -0.94
C TYR A 307 10.30 11.62 0.55
N ASN A 308 9.85 10.42 0.92
CA ASN A 308 9.71 10.04 2.31
C ASN A 308 10.89 9.16 2.75
N PRO A 309 11.65 9.56 3.80
CA PRO A 309 12.73 8.74 4.35
C PRO A 309 12.29 7.33 4.75
N GLN A 310 11.03 7.14 5.14
CA GLN A 310 10.48 5.83 5.48
C GLN A 310 10.39 4.92 4.24
N THR A 311 9.96 5.46 3.11
CA THR A 311 9.91 4.73 1.83
C THR A 311 11.32 4.43 1.32
N ASP A 312 12.22 5.41 1.40
CA ASP A 312 13.61 5.21 0.99
C ASP A 312 14.25 4.07 1.80
N LEU A 313 14.11 4.11 3.13
CA LEU A 313 14.57 3.05 4.04
C LEU A 313 13.94 1.69 3.72
N PHE A 314 12.61 1.63 3.54
CA PHE A 314 11.92 0.38 3.23
C PHE A 314 12.42 -0.23 1.92
N CYS A 315 12.49 0.57 0.85
CA CYS A 315 12.97 0.11 -0.44
C CYS A 315 14.44 -0.34 -0.41
N ASP A 316 15.27 0.29 0.42
CA ASP A 316 16.69 -0.10 0.58
C ASP A 316 16.82 -1.42 1.35
N MET A 317 16.08 -1.61 2.45
CA MET A 317 16.08 -2.86 3.21
C MET A 317 15.49 -4.03 2.42
N VAL A 318 14.44 -3.77 1.64
CA VAL A 318 13.75 -4.81 0.86
C VAL A 318 14.43 -5.03 -0.49
N GLY A 319 15.20 -4.07 -1.01
CA GLY A 319 15.84 -4.17 -2.34
C GLY A 319 14.84 -4.04 -3.49
N ILE A 320 13.89 -3.12 -3.39
CA ILE A 320 12.81 -2.91 -4.39
C ILE A 320 12.74 -1.46 -4.86
N ARG A 321 12.02 -1.21 -5.95
CA ARG A 321 11.91 0.11 -6.57
C ARG A 321 10.91 1.01 -5.84
N ASP A 322 11.23 2.30 -5.74
CA ASP A 322 10.27 3.33 -5.34
C ASP A 322 9.56 3.89 -6.59
N PRO A 323 8.24 3.68 -6.77
CA PRO A 323 7.52 4.17 -7.93
C PRO A 323 7.59 5.70 -8.10
N ILE A 324 7.65 6.49 -7.02
CA ILE A 324 7.73 7.95 -7.14
C ILE A 324 9.12 8.38 -7.62
N SER A 325 10.17 7.75 -7.11
CA SER A 325 11.54 7.94 -7.62
C SER A 325 11.66 7.60 -9.10
N GLU A 326 11.05 6.49 -9.55
CA GLU A 326 11.03 6.06 -10.95
C GLU A 326 10.30 7.08 -11.85
N ILE A 327 9.10 7.51 -11.47
CA ILE A 327 8.31 8.50 -12.22
C ILE A 327 9.08 9.82 -12.40
N LYS A 328 9.91 10.19 -11.43
CA LYS A 328 10.69 11.44 -11.46
C LYS A 328 12.11 11.27 -12.01
N GLY A 329 12.51 10.06 -12.40
CA GLY A 329 13.83 9.79 -12.98
C GLY A 329 15.00 9.94 -11.98
N ARG A 330 14.75 9.77 -10.68
CA ARG A 330 15.80 9.78 -9.65
C ARG A 330 16.59 8.47 -9.77
N LYS A 331 17.83 8.51 -10.27
CA LYS A 331 18.72 7.34 -10.28
C LYS A 331 19.10 6.96 -8.85
N ARG A 332 18.78 5.74 -8.42
CA ARG A 332 19.28 5.16 -7.17
C ARG A 332 20.75 4.73 -7.36
N VAL A 333 21.61 5.11 -6.41
CA VAL A 333 22.98 4.56 -6.32
C VAL A 333 22.89 3.32 -5.44
N PHE A 334 22.80 2.14 -6.05
CA PHE A 334 22.97 0.90 -5.30
C PHE A 334 24.41 0.87 -4.77
N LYS A 335 24.60 0.73 -3.46
CA LYS A 335 25.87 0.27 -2.93
C LYS A 335 26.01 -1.19 -3.33
N GLN A 336 26.67 -1.46 -4.46
CA GLN A 336 27.22 -2.79 -4.69
C GLN A 336 28.13 -3.11 -3.50
N SER A 337 27.88 -4.24 -2.87
CA SER A 337 28.83 -4.86 -1.94
C SER A 337 30.18 -4.93 -2.63
N THR A 338 31.17 -4.22 -2.08
CA THR A 338 32.56 -4.35 -2.50
C THR A 338 33.01 -5.78 -2.23
N GLU A 339 32.99 -6.62 -3.25
CA GLU A 339 33.83 -7.80 -3.32
C GLU A 339 35.28 -7.30 -3.30
N THR A 340 35.93 -7.42 -2.15
CA THR A 340 37.39 -7.33 -2.05
C THR A 340 37.98 -8.49 -2.83
N ASN A 341 38.27 -8.27 -4.11
CA ASN A 341 39.18 -9.11 -4.88
C ASN A 341 40.60 -8.88 -4.38
N THR A 342 41.01 -9.64 -3.36
CA THR A 342 42.43 -9.88 -3.09
C THR A 342 42.89 -11.02 -3.99
N ASN A 343 43.38 -10.69 -5.17
CA ASN A 343 44.26 -11.56 -5.95
C ASN A 343 45.58 -10.80 -6.16
N ASP A 344 46.41 -10.81 -5.13
CA ASP A 344 47.84 -10.54 -5.29
C ASP A 344 48.50 -11.84 -5.77
N ASP A 345 48.85 -11.88 -7.05
CA ASP A 345 49.78 -12.86 -7.62
C ASP A 345 51.12 -12.15 -7.86
N PRO A 346 52.21 -12.51 -7.16
CA PRO A 346 53.46 -11.77 -7.18
C PRO A 346 54.39 -12.37 -8.22
N ASP A 347 54.18 -12.07 -9.50
CA ASP A 347 55.27 -12.22 -10.46
C ASP A 347 55.01 -11.43 -11.74
N LYS A 348 55.72 -10.29 -11.87
CA LYS A 348 56.23 -9.77 -13.15
C LYS A 348 57.02 -8.49 -12.92
N ASN A 349 58.32 -8.68 -12.90
CA ASN A 349 59.34 -7.68 -13.17
C ASN A 349 59.23 -7.20 -14.63
N PRO A 350 59.20 -5.88 -14.91
CA PRO A 350 59.65 -5.37 -16.20
C PRO A 350 60.92 -4.53 -16.00
N GLU A 351 61.92 -4.94 -16.76
CA GLU A 351 63.25 -4.35 -16.88
C GLU A 351 63.26 -2.87 -17.29
N GLU A 352 64.18 -2.15 -16.65
CA GLU A 352 65.09 -1.12 -17.18
C GLU A 352 64.54 0.00 -18.08
N LEU A 353 64.42 1.18 -17.46
CA LEU A 353 64.46 2.49 -18.12
C LEU A 353 65.89 2.81 -18.57
N ASP A 354 66.09 2.97 -19.88
CA ASP A 354 67.23 3.70 -20.45
C ASP A 354 66.70 4.93 -21.20
N LEU A 355 66.93 6.11 -20.62
CA LEU A 355 66.74 7.40 -21.26
C LEU A 355 67.87 8.33 -20.80
N SER A 356 68.98 8.27 -21.54
CA SER A 356 69.93 9.37 -21.63
C SER A 356 69.50 10.31 -22.75
N PHE A 357 69.50 11.62 -22.49
CA PHE A 357 70.32 12.61 -23.18
C PHE A 357 70.12 13.99 -22.51
N SER A 358 71.27 14.58 -22.17
CA SER A 358 71.55 15.93 -21.70
C SER A 358 71.44 16.96 -22.85
N ASP A 359 71.50 18.28 -22.74
CA ASP A 359 72.20 19.25 -21.88
C ASP A 359 71.55 20.66 -22.08
N ASP A 360 71.91 21.59 -21.17
CA ASP A 360 72.09 23.05 -21.30
C ASP A 360 70.93 23.98 -21.71
N ASP A 361 70.40 24.79 -20.78
CA ASP A 361 70.86 26.16 -20.40
C ASP A 361 69.86 26.84 -19.42
#